data_AF-A0A2T6DXA1-F1
#
_entry.id   AF-A0A2T6DXA1-F1
#
_cell.length_a   1.000
_cell.length_b   1.000
_cell.length_c   1.000
_cell.angle_alpha   90.00
_cell.angle_beta   90.00
_cell.angle_gamma   90.00
#
_symmetry.space_group_name_H-M   'P 1'
#
loop_
_entity.id
_entity.type
_entity.pdbx_description
1 polymer ?
#
loop_
_entity_poly.entity_id
_entity_poly.type
_entity_poly.pdbx_seq_one_letter_code
_entity_poly.pdbx_strand_id
1 'polypeptide(L)'
;MRTVFTIEDEWHAELQGEFATRALAMDELRRRTTIPWDREPNLAPCTGWRTCGRQYHVLEYEAGADGALVLVRREPMLEVSAAGVRWLSETA
;
A
#
# COMPACT_ATOMS: atom_id res chain seq x y z
N MET A 1 -7.22 21.99 -5.94
CA MET A 1 -6.94 21.01 -4.87
C MET A 1 -5.93 20.03 -5.40
N ARG A 2 -4.97 19.60 -4.57
CA ARG A 2 -3.92 18.65 -4.96
C ARG A 2 -4.27 17.29 -4.36
N THR A 3 -4.27 16.25 -5.18
CA THR A 3 -4.44 14.87 -4.71
C THR A 3 -3.06 14.24 -4.48
N VAL A 4 -2.93 13.44 -3.43
CA VAL A 4 -1.74 12.66 -3.11
C VAL A 4 -2.15 11.23 -2.79
N PHE A 5 -1.37 10.26 -3.24
CA PHE A 5 -1.62 8.85 -2.99
C PHE A 5 -0.48 8.24 -2.18
N THR A 6 -0.81 7.35 -1.25
CA THR A 6 0.17 6.64 -0.41
C THR A 6 -0.22 5.17 -0.34
N ILE A 7 0.76 4.27 -0.22
CA ILE A 7 0.48 2.87 0.10
C ILE A 7 0.55 2.72 1.61
N GLU A 8 -0.46 2.13 2.22
CA GLU A 8 -0.46 1.78 3.64
C GLU A 8 -0.34 0.26 3.78
N ASP A 9 0.55 -0.24 4.63
CA ASP A 9 0.39 -1.59 5.18
C ASP A 9 -0.56 -1.53 6.38
N GLU A 10 -1.79 -1.97 6.15
CA GLU A 10 -2.88 -1.85 7.12
C GLU A 10 -2.63 -2.66 8.40
N TRP A 11 -2.03 -3.84 8.26
CA TRP A 11 -1.75 -4.72 9.40
C TRP A 11 -0.72 -4.13 10.37
N HIS A 12 0.07 -3.15 9.92
CA HIS A 12 1.15 -2.56 10.69
C HIS A 12 1.06 -1.02 10.79
N ALA A 13 -0.01 -0.41 10.26
CA ALA A 13 -0.22 1.03 10.21
C ALA A 13 0.99 1.81 9.64
N GLU A 14 1.65 1.25 8.62
CA GLU A 14 2.86 1.82 8.02
C GLU A 14 2.56 2.47 6.68
N LEU A 15 2.88 3.76 6.54
CA LEU A 15 2.80 4.48 5.27
C LEU A 15 4.09 4.30 4.45
N GLN A 16 3.94 4.01 3.17
CA GLN A 16 5.03 3.65 2.27
C GLN A 16 4.91 4.40 0.95
N GLY A 17 5.75 5.42 0.80
CA GLY A 17 5.86 6.22 -0.43
C GLY A 17 4.73 7.24 -0.61
N GLU A 18 5.01 8.23 -1.45
CA GLU A 18 4.04 9.22 -1.90
C GLU A 18 4.03 9.25 -3.42
N PHE A 19 2.84 9.20 -4.00
CA PHE A 19 2.63 9.08 -5.44
C PHE A 19 1.70 10.20 -5.92
N ALA A 20 2.02 10.75 -7.09
CA ALA A 20 1.23 11.82 -7.69
C ALA A 20 -0.11 11.32 -8.26
N THR A 21 -0.24 10.02 -8.54
CA THR A 21 -1.45 9.42 -9.11
C THR A 21 -1.70 8.03 -8.54
N ARG A 22 -2.97 7.60 -8.54
CA ARG A 22 -3.35 6.21 -8.21
C ARG A 22 -2.62 5.19 -9.09
N ALA A 23 -2.40 5.51 -10.37
CA ALA A 23 -1.71 4.63 -11.31
C ALA A 23 -0.27 4.33 -10.87
N LEU A 24 0.47 5.34 -10.41
CA LEU A 24 1.84 5.16 -9.91
C LEU A 24 1.88 4.31 -8.61
N ALA A 25 0.92 4.51 -7.71
CA ALA A 25 0.79 3.66 -6.52
C ALA A 25 0.48 2.21 -6.90
N MET A 26 -0.38 2.00 -7.91
CA MET A 26 -0.70 0.67 -8.43
C MET A 26 0.48 0.00 -9.13
N ASP A 27 1.28 0.75 -9.90
CA ASP A 27 2.49 0.24 -10.53
C ASP A 27 3.52 -0.19 -9.50
N GLU A 28 3.64 0.54 -8.39
CA GLU A 28 4.45 0.12 -7.25
C GLU A 28 3.93 -1.18 -6.63
N LEU A 29 2.62 -1.32 -6.40
CA LEU A 29 2.05 -2.59 -5.91
C LEU A 29 2.29 -3.75 -6.89
N ARG A 30 2.19 -3.51 -8.19
CA ARG A 30 2.53 -4.50 -9.23
C ARG A 30 3.99 -4.90 -9.14
N ARG A 31 4.91 -3.95 -8.98
CA ARG A 31 6.34 -4.23 -8.76
C ARG A 31 6.54 -5.08 -7.51
N ARG A 32 5.82 -4.81 -6.42
CA ARG A 32 5.92 -5.60 -5.18
C ARG A 32 5.49 -7.05 -5.33
N THR A 33 4.61 -7.37 -6.28
CA THR A 33 4.26 -8.78 -6.56
C THR A 33 5.43 -9.61 -7.08
N THR A 34 6.46 -8.96 -7.63
CA THR A 34 7.67 -9.64 -8.14
C THR A 34 8.76 -9.74 -7.09
N ILE A 35 8.54 -9.21 -5.88
CA ILE A 35 9.50 -9.22 -4.78
C ILE A 35 9.12 -10.36 -3.83
N PRO A 36 10.07 -11.21 -3.40
CA PRO A 36 9.80 -12.24 -2.41
C PRO A 36 9.18 -11.66 -1.14
N TRP A 37 8.25 -12.40 -0.52
CA TRP A 37 7.53 -11.95 0.67
C TRP A 37 8.46 -11.65 1.87
N ASP A 38 9.63 -12.28 1.90
CA ASP A 38 10.65 -12.16 2.95
C ASP A 38 11.72 -11.08 2.65
N ARG A 39 11.45 -10.22 1.65
CA ARG A 39 12.33 -9.11 1.27
C ARG A 39 11.57 -7.81 1.32
N GLU A 40 12.27 -6.73 1.66
CA GLU A 40 11.67 -5.38 1.61
C GLU A 40 11.17 -5.05 0.20
N PRO A 41 10.02 -4.37 0.08
CA PRO A 41 9.16 -3.84 1.15
C PRO A 41 8.11 -4.83 1.66
N ASN A 42 8.09 -6.09 1.19
CA ASN A 42 7.10 -7.11 1.57
C ASN A 42 7.37 -7.74 2.94
N LEU A 43 8.62 -7.75 3.38
CA LEU A 43 9.01 -8.23 4.72
C LEU A 43 8.28 -7.42 5.80
N ALA A 44 7.41 -8.08 6.56
CA ALA A 44 6.69 -7.47 7.68
C ALA A 44 7.67 -6.93 8.75
N PRO A 45 7.37 -5.79 9.40
CA PRO A 45 8.30 -5.14 10.34
C PRO A 45 8.28 -5.81 11.74
N CYS A 46 7.45 -6.84 11.94
CA CYS A 46 7.29 -7.50 13.22
C CYS A 46 8.35 -8.60 13.46
N THR A 47 8.70 -8.84 14.73
CA THR A 47 9.68 -9.88 15.11
C THR A 47 9.26 -11.30 14.66
N GLY A 48 7.95 -11.54 14.55
CA GLY A 48 7.34 -12.79 14.07
C GLY A 48 7.08 -12.85 12.57
N TRP A 49 7.78 -12.05 11.76
CA TRP A 49 7.49 -11.85 10.33
C TRP A 49 7.35 -13.14 9.51
N ARG A 50 7.97 -14.25 9.92
CA ARG A 50 7.93 -15.53 9.19
C ARG A 50 6.53 -16.11 9.00
N THR A 51 5.60 -15.75 9.89
CA THR A 51 4.18 -16.14 9.81
C THR A 51 3.26 -14.96 9.56
N CYS A 52 3.84 -13.77 9.34
CA CYS A 52 3.12 -12.55 9.05
C CYS A 52 3.20 -12.25 7.54
N GLY A 53 2.31 -11.39 7.06
CA GLY A 53 2.38 -10.82 5.73
C GLY A 53 2.15 -9.32 5.80
N ARG A 54 1.73 -8.73 4.70
CA ARG A 54 1.30 -7.33 4.63
C ARG A 54 0.01 -7.24 3.84
N GLN A 55 -0.88 -6.32 4.24
CA GLN A 55 -2.07 -5.98 3.48
C GLN A 55 -1.97 -4.52 3.05
N TYR A 56 -1.65 -4.33 1.79
CA TYR A 56 -1.48 -3.02 1.20
C TYR A 56 -2.80 -2.41 0.77
N HIS A 57 -3.03 -1.20 1.26
CA HIS A 57 -4.10 -0.32 0.84
C HIS A 57 -3.52 0.84 0.04
N VAL A 58 -4.27 1.34 -0.93
CA VAL A 58 -3.99 2.66 -1.54
C VAL A 58 -4.87 3.68 -0.85
N LEU A 59 -4.22 4.67 -0.25
CA LEU A 59 -4.85 5.83 0.36
C LEU A 59 -4.83 6.99 -0.63
N GLU A 60 -5.95 7.70 -0.71
CA GLU A 60 -6.10 8.93 -1.49
C GLU A 60 -6.39 10.08 -0.53
N TYR A 61 -5.57 11.12 -0.61
CA TYR A 61 -5.72 12.35 0.15
C TYR A 61 -5.99 13.52 -0.77
N GLU A 62 -6.88 14.42 -0.35
CA GLU A 62 -7.04 15.73 -0.94
C GLU A 62 -6.45 16.80 -0.03
N ALA A 63 -5.63 17.68 -0.60
CA ALA A 63 -5.11 18.86 0.09
C ALA A 63 -6.10 20.02 0.02
N GLY A 64 -6.53 20.47 1.19
CA GLY A 64 -7.31 21.71 1.39
C GLY A 64 -6.51 22.96 1.02
N ALA A 65 -7.19 24.11 0.98
CA ALA A 65 -6.56 25.40 0.69
C ALA A 65 -5.50 25.82 1.73
N ASP A 66 -5.61 25.29 2.94
CA ASP A 66 -4.69 25.45 4.06
C ASP A 66 -3.54 24.43 4.06
N GLY A 67 -3.51 23.52 3.08
CA GLY A 67 -2.51 22.45 2.97
C GLY A 67 -2.80 21.23 3.84
N ALA A 68 -3.90 21.19 4.60
CA ALA A 68 -4.28 20.02 5.37
C ALA A 68 -4.67 18.87 4.43
N LEU A 69 -4.12 17.68 4.67
CA LEU A 69 -4.49 16.47 3.95
C LEU A 69 -5.71 15.82 4.60
N VAL A 70 -6.76 15.62 3.82
CA VAL A 70 -7.95 14.88 4.22
C VAL A 70 -7.97 13.56 3.48
N LEU A 71 -8.02 12.44 4.21
CA LEU A 71 -8.19 11.13 3.62
C LEU A 71 -9.58 11.04 3.01
N VAL A 72 -9.66 10.86 1.69
CA VAL A 72 -10.93 10.75 0.97
C VAL A 72 -11.24 9.31 0.55
N ARG A 73 -10.21 8.47 0.38
CA ARG A 73 -10.40 7.07 0.01
C ARG A 73 -9.32 6.17 0.60
N ARG A 74 -9.73 4.95 0.96
CA ARG A 74 -8.87 3.85 1.38
C ARG A 74 -9.34 2.58 0.70
N GLU A 75 -8.50 2.01 -0.16
CA GLU A 75 -8.84 0.83 -0.95
C GLU A 75 -7.90 -0.33 -0.60
N PRO A 76 -8.41 -1.50 -0.14
CA PRO A 76 -7.59 -2.69 0.00
C PRO A 76 -7.22 -3.22 -1.39
N MET A 77 -5.92 -3.36 -1.67
CA MET A 77 -5.44 -3.72 -3.02
C MET A 77 -4.71 -5.06 -3.05
N LEU A 78 -3.72 -5.27 -2.18
CA LEU A 78 -2.77 -6.38 -2.33
C LEU A 78 -2.43 -7.00 -0.98
N GLU A 79 -2.49 -8.31 -0.88
CA GLU A 79 -1.86 -9.06 0.21
C GLU A 79 -0.62 -9.78 -0.26
N VAL A 80 0.42 -9.75 0.57
CA VAL A 80 1.65 -10.52 0.37
C VAL A 80 1.97 -11.26 1.65
N SER A 81 2.16 -12.57 1.56
CA SER A 81 2.55 -13.41 2.70
C SER A 81 3.38 -14.60 2.24
N ALA A 82 3.81 -15.45 3.19
CA ALA A 82 4.44 -16.73 2.87
C ALA A 82 3.57 -17.65 2.00
N ALA A 83 2.25 -17.48 1.98
CA ALA A 83 1.34 -18.23 1.11
C ALA A 83 1.31 -17.71 -0.34
N GLY A 84 1.96 -16.57 -0.62
CA GLY A 84 2.00 -15.94 -1.92
C GLY A 84 1.33 -14.56 -1.94
N VAL A 85 1.00 -14.13 -3.15
CA VAL A 85 0.44 -12.81 -3.46
C VAL A 85 -1.03 -12.95 -3.82
N ARG A 86 -1.87 -12.05 -3.30
CA ARG A 86 -3.32 -12.04 -3.57
C ARG A 86 -3.82 -10.63 -3.79
N TRP A 87 -4.37 -10.35 -4.98
CA TRP A 87 -5.10 -9.09 -5.22
C TRP A 87 -6.47 -9.16 -4.54
N LEU A 88 -6.83 -8.09 -3.81
CA LEU A 88 -8.09 -7.96 -3.08
C LEU A 88 -9.15 -7.22 -3.89
N SER A 89 -8.69 -6.23 -4.67
CA SER A 89 -9.52 -5.42 -5.55
C SER A 89 -8.80 -5.32 -6.88
N GLU A 90 -9.06 -6.26 -7.79
CA GLU A 90 -8.78 -6.06 -9.21
C GLU A 90 -9.94 -5.24 -9.77
N THR A 91 -9.66 -4.00 -10.19
CA THR A 91 -10.54 -3.35 -11.15
C THR A 91 -9.83 -3.34 -12.49
N ALA A 92 -10.49 -3.98 -13.45
CA ALA A 92 -10.23 -4.06 -14.88
C ALA A 92 -9.99 -2.68 -15.52
#